data_AF-A0A0N4WX96-F1
#
_entry.id   AF-A0A0N4WX96-F1
#
_cell.length_a   1.000
_cell.length_b   1.000
_cell.length_c   1.000
_cell.angle_alpha   90.00
_cell.angle_beta   90.00
_cell.angle_gamma   90.00
#
_symmetry.space_group_name_H-M   'P 1'
#
loop_
_entity.id
_entity.type
_entity.pdbx_description
1 polymer ?
#
loop_
_entity_poly.entity_id
_entity_poly.type
_entity_poly.pdbx_seq_one_letter_code
_entity_poly.pdbx_strand_id
1 'polypeptide(L)' 'MKPRLWSLLLCTGSFYSLVSTVVPKELVFVQAIWRHGDRAPLKLPYPNDAYTESAWQRGWSQLTNVSSKVVFS' A
#
# COMPACT_ATOMS: atom_id res chain seq x y z
N MET A 1 -3.67 57.70 -16.73
CA MET A 1 -3.61 56.22 -16.70
C MET A 1 -3.98 55.77 -15.29
N LYS A 2 -4.99 54.90 -15.12
CA LYS A 2 -5.80 54.78 -13.89
C LYS A 2 -5.17 53.82 -12.84
N PRO A 3 -4.50 54.33 -11.78
CA PRO A 3 -3.87 53.48 -10.76
C PRO A 3 -4.88 52.61 -9.99
N ARG A 4 -6.16 53.01 -9.98
CA ARG A 4 -7.26 52.28 -9.34
C ARG A 4 -7.53 50.92 -9.97
N LEU A 5 -7.16 50.70 -11.24
CA LEU A 5 -7.41 49.44 -11.95
C LEU A 5 -6.40 48.34 -11.55
N TRP A 6 -5.15 48.70 -11.27
CA TRP A 6 -4.12 47.74 -10.81
C TRP A 6 -4.32 47.31 -9.36
N SER A 7 -4.78 48.22 -8.48
CA SER A 7 -5.15 47.86 -7.11
C SER A 7 -6.32 46.85 -7.08
N LEU A 8 -7.30 46.99 -7.98
CA LEU A 8 -8.40 46.03 -8.11
C LEU A 8 -7.93 44.66 -8.62
N LEU A 9 -6.99 44.61 -9.55
CA LEU A 9 -6.41 43.36 -10.06
C LEU A 9 -5.54 42.64 -9.01
N LEU A 10 -4.77 43.39 -8.21
CA LEU A 10 -3.98 42.83 -7.10
C LEU A 10 -4.88 42.32 -5.96
N CYS A 11 -5.95 43.05 -5.62
CA CYS A 11 -6.91 42.62 -4.60
C CYS A 11 -7.69 41.37 -5.02
N THR A 12 -8.08 41.26 -6.29
CA THR A 12 -8.79 40.06 -6.79
C THR A 12 -7.88 38.83 -6.82
N GLY A 13 -6.63 38.96 -7.30
CA GLY A 13 -5.65 37.88 -7.27
C GLY A 13 -5.32 37.39 -5.85
N SER A 14 -5.24 38.31 -4.87
CA SER A 14 -5.05 37.98 -3.45
C SER A 14 -6.24 37.23 -2.86
N PHE A 15 -7.47 37.56 -3.27
CA PHE A 15 -8.69 36.87 -2.87
C PHE A 15 -8.81 35.45 -3.46
N TYR A 16 -8.39 35.26 -4.72
CA TYR A 16 -8.38 33.92 -5.35
C TYR A 16 -7.44 32.93 -4.65
N SER A 17 -6.30 33.39 -4.13
CA SER A 17 -5.37 32.53 -3.38
C SER A 17 -5.93 32.07 -2.03
N LEU A 18 -6.81 32.88 -1.42
CA LEU A 18 -7.43 32.58 -0.12
C LEU A 18 -8.57 31.55 -0.22
N VAL A 19 -9.12 31.34 -1.43
CA VAL A 19 -10.24 30.44 -1.73
C VAL A 19 -9.74 29.19 -2.48
N SER A 20 -8.52 28.72 -2.22
CA SER A 20 -8.16 27.36 -2.61
C SER A 20 -8.86 26.38 -1.66
N THR A 21 -10.06 25.95 -2.04
CA THR A 21 -10.83 24.95 -1.28
C THR A 21 -10.23 23.58 -1.54
N VAL A 22 -9.56 23.01 -0.53
CA VAL A 22 -9.16 21.61 -0.57
C VAL A 22 -10.42 20.77 -0.39
N VAL A 23 -10.95 20.23 -1.48
CA VAL A 23 -12.06 19.28 -1.40
C VAL A 23 -11.51 17.97 -0.81
N PRO A 24 -12.03 17.48 0.33
CA PRO A 24 -11.60 16.21 0.90
C PRO A 24 -11.99 15.08 -0.05
N LYS A 25 -11.03 14.20 -0.35
CA LYS A 25 -11.30 13.00 -1.14
C LYS A 25 -11.84 11.91 -0.22
N GLU A 26 -12.96 11.31 -0.60
CA GLU A 26 -13.56 10.19 0.10
C GLU A 26 -13.20 8.87 -0.59
N LEU A 27 -12.74 7.90 0.20
CA LEU A 27 -12.45 6.55 -0.29
C LEU A 27 -13.75 5.75 -0.34
N VAL A 28 -14.33 5.59 -1.53
CA VAL A 28 -15.61 4.88 -1.71
C VAL A 28 -15.43 3.36 -1.70
N PHE A 29 -14.35 2.84 -2.31
CA PHE A 29 -14.12 1.41 -2.41
C PHE A 29 -12.64 1.09 -2.67
N VAL A 30 -12.16 -0.03 -2.15
CA VAL A 30 -10.85 -0.62 -2.46
C VAL A 30 -11.04 -2.09 -2.75
N GLN A 31 -10.46 -2.54 -3.87
CA GLN A 31 -10.26 -3.94 -4.16
C GLN A 31 -8.76 -4.19 -4.31
N ALA A 32 -8.30 -5.26 -3.68
CA ALA A 32 -6.92 -5.70 -3.83
C ALA A 32 -6.86 -7.23 -3.90
N ILE A 33 -5.83 -7.69 -4.60
CA ILE A 33 -5.59 -9.11 -4.88
C ILE A 33 -4.21 -9.40 -4.31
N TRP A 34 -4.16 -10.33 -3.35
CA TRP A 34 -2.91 -10.76 -2.75
C TRP A 34 -2.71 -12.26 -2.94
N ARG A 35 -1.44 -12.66 -3.02
CA ARG A 35 -1.06 -14.05 -2.90
C ARG A 35 -1.05 -14.44 -1.42
N HIS A 36 -1.11 -15.74 -1.14
CA HIS A 36 -0.75 -16.26 0.17
C HIS A 36 0.68 -15.84 0.58
N GLY A 37 0.90 -15.71 1.89
CA GLY A 37 2.24 -15.51 2.46
C GLY A 37 3.15 -16.72 2.22
N ASP A 38 4.45 -16.56 2.48
CA ASP A 38 5.43 -17.63 2.31
C ASP A 38 5.05 -18.93 3.06
N ARG A 39 5.28 -20.08 2.41
CA ARG A 39 4.85 -21.39 2.91
C ARG A 39 5.91 -22.45 2.62
N ALA A 40 5.89 -23.51 3.42
CA ALA A 40 6.71 -24.69 3.16
C ALA A 40 6.41 -25.29 1.76
N PRO A 41 7.37 -25.96 1.12
CA PRO A 41 7.17 -26.71 -0.10
C PRO A 41 6.00 -27.69 0.00
N LEU A 42 5.42 -28.04 -1.15
CA LEU A 42 4.31 -28.98 -1.20
C LEU A 42 4.74 -30.42 -0.85
N LYS A 43 5.98 -30.75 -1.17
CA LYS A 43 6.62 -32.06 -1.01
C LYS A 43 8.14 -31.88 -1.15
N LEU A 44 8.88 -32.97 -1.00
CA LEU A 44 10.33 -33.00 -1.21
C LEU A 44 10.67 -32.39 -2.60
N PRO A 45 11.42 -31.27 -2.65
CA PRO A 45 11.63 -30.55 -3.91
C PRO A 45 12.51 -31.32 -4.89
N TYR A 46 13.51 -32.03 -4.36
CA TYR A 46 14.48 -32.81 -5.12
C TYR A 46 14.68 -34.18 -4.46
N PRO A 47 14.95 -35.27 -5.22
CA PRO A 47 15.01 -36.63 -4.66
C PRO A 47 15.99 -36.82 -3.49
N ASN A 48 17.08 -36.06 -3.46
CA ASN A 48 18.15 -36.17 -2.46
C ASN A 48 18.26 -34.91 -1.58
N ASP A 49 17.18 -34.14 -1.44
CA ASP A 49 17.18 -32.98 -0.56
C ASP A 49 17.30 -33.42 0.90
N ALA A 50 18.29 -32.90 1.62
CA ALA A 50 18.51 -33.20 3.04
C ALA A 50 17.39 -32.64 3.93
N TYR A 51 16.68 -31.60 3.45
CA TYR A 51 15.63 -30.92 4.20
C TYR A 51 14.26 -31.48 3.84
N THR A 52 13.88 -32.53 4.56
CA THR A 52 12.57 -33.18 4.48
C THR A 52 11.53 -32.44 5.34
N GLU A 53 10.36 -33.04 5.55
CA GLU A 53 9.25 -32.41 6.27
C GLU A 53 9.63 -31.91 7.66
N SER A 54 10.50 -32.65 8.35
CA SER A 54 10.97 -32.35 9.70
C SER A 54 11.72 -31.02 9.80
N ALA A 55 12.27 -30.52 8.70
CA ALA A 55 12.90 -29.21 8.66
C ALA A 55 11.88 -28.05 8.73
N TRP A 56 10.60 -28.34 8.50
CA TRP A 56 9.53 -27.35 8.50
C TRP A 56 8.72 -27.48 9.79
N GLN A 57 8.77 -26.45 10.64
CA GLN A 57 8.12 -26.45 11.97
C GLN A 57 6.63 -26.83 11.97
N ARG A 58 5.93 -26.55 10.87
CA ARG A 58 4.50 -26.84 10.71
C ARG A 58 4.22 -27.96 9.69
N GLY A 59 5.25 -28.59 9.14
CA GLY A 59 5.14 -29.56 8.06
C GLY A 59 4.93 -28.92 6.68
N TRP A 60 4.67 -29.77 5.68
CA TRP A 60 4.56 -29.34 4.28
C TRP A 60 3.34 -28.45 4.01
N SER A 61 3.45 -27.62 2.98
CA SER A 61 2.38 -26.74 2.47
C SER A 61 1.84 -25.70 3.47
N GLN A 62 2.30 -25.71 4.72
CA GLN A 62 1.85 -24.79 5.74
C GLN A 62 2.54 -23.44 5.60
N LEU A 63 1.82 -22.38 5.97
CA LEU A 63 2.37 -21.04 6.06
C LEU A 63 3.62 -21.06 6.96
N THR A 64 4.63 -20.22 6.74
CA THR A 64 5.77 -20.10 7.67
C THR A 64 5.45 -19.09 8.77
N ASN A 65 6.05 -19.23 9.96
CA ASN A 65 5.84 -18.26 11.05
C ASN A 65 6.35 -16.85 10.66
N VAL A 66 7.28 -16.78 9.71
CA VAL A 66 7.80 -15.54 9.14
C VAL A 66 6.70 -14.82 8.35
N SER A 67 6.01 -15.52 7.44
CA SER A 67 4.99 -14.88 6.61
C SER A 67 3.72 -14.51 7.35
N SER A 68 3.34 -15.29 8.38
CA SER A 68 2.24 -14.89 9.27
C SER A 68 2.49 -13.49 9.83
N LYS A 69 3.72 -13.17 10.27
CA LYS A 69 4.06 -11.83 10.77
C LYS A 69 3.97 -10.75 9.69
N VAL A 70 4.41 -11.05 8.47
CA VAL A 70 4.40 -10.07 7.36
C VAL A 70 2.99 -9.75 6.87
N VAL A 71 2.09 -10.74 6.81
CA VAL A 71 0.70 -10.54 6.35
C VAL A 71 -0.13 -9.73 7.36
N PHE A 72 0.21 -9.81 8.65
CA PHE A 72 -0.51 -9.12 9.73
C PHE A 72 0.23 -7.88 10.28
N SER A 73 1.30 -7.43 9.62
CA SER A 73 2.03 -6.20 9.96
C SER A 73 1.50 -5.01 9.15
#